data_AF-A0A7S4MJ33-F1
#
_entry.id   AF-A0A7S4MJ33-F1
#
_cell.length_a   1.000
_cell.length_b   1.000
_cell.length_c   1.000
_cell.angle_alpha   90.00
_cell.angle_beta   90.00
_cell.angle_gamma   90.00
#
_symmetry.space_group_name_H-M   'P 1'
#
loop_
_entity.id
_entity.type
_entity.pdbx_description
1 polymer ?
#
loop_
_entity_poly.entity_id
_entity_poly.type
_entity_poly.pdbx_seq_one_letter_code
_entity_poly.pdbx_strand_id
1 'polypeptide(L)'
;AVVVHQLIYLFIHYDREYEIIFKDVILRSILIVVPAVIVFYSLFIIHIQLLPYVGDGDLFMTDEFRARLLLPSGAHQPEFAGIQPLGLTNALSELISTMHEVNINLRATHPFQSYWYQWILIQCKPVLYWQKLRAGYGMWIYCVGNAASWLFSAFFGIFGFIVISLLGASVRFRLAFNPQYLEQNPNSFSTCLHEALERHWWHALLFWVGYLGNYLPYAMIPRAVWNYHYIPALIFAFMLCGVIAQILLETLEKYDCIWYNILKSFFVVVMLSVTSCFLYLAPWTYALPMSDLLNSDRFLFDSWLFRG
;
A
#
# COMPACT_ATOMS: atom_id res chain seq x y z
N ALA A 1 -15.20 0.10 0.71
CA ALA A 1 -15.85 1.27 1.35
C ALA A 1 -17.17 0.89 2.02
N VAL A 2 -18.15 0.34 1.30
CA VAL A 2 -19.48 0.12 1.88
C VAL A 2 -19.62 -1.17 2.70
N VAL A 3 -18.86 -2.22 2.39
CA VAL A 3 -18.79 -3.45 3.22
C VAL A 3 -18.33 -3.14 4.65
N VAL A 4 -17.35 -2.24 4.79
CA VAL A 4 -16.83 -1.81 6.10
C VAL A 4 -17.83 -0.86 6.81
N HIS A 5 -18.50 0.02 6.07
CA HIS A 5 -19.60 0.87 6.58
C HIS A 5 -20.65 0.03 7.31
N GLN A 6 -21.00 -1.11 6.73
CA GLN A 6 -22.04 -1.97 7.27
C GLN A 6 -21.58 -2.85 8.42
N LEU A 7 -20.35 -3.35 8.38
CA LEU A 7 -19.75 -4.07 9.51
C LEU A 7 -19.60 -3.19 10.76
N ILE A 8 -19.33 -1.88 10.59
CA ILE A 8 -19.26 -0.94 11.71
C ILE A 8 -20.65 -0.45 12.12
N TYR A 9 -21.58 -0.26 11.19
CA TYR A 9 -22.98 0.02 11.52
C TYR A 9 -23.61 -1.12 12.35
N LEU A 10 -23.31 -2.38 11.99
CA LEU A 10 -23.61 -3.59 12.77
C LEU A 10 -23.03 -3.59 14.19
N PHE A 11 -21.91 -2.91 14.40
CA PHE A 11 -21.23 -2.83 15.70
C PHE A 11 -21.76 -1.68 16.58
N ILE A 12 -22.33 -0.63 15.97
CA ILE A 12 -22.79 0.59 16.65
C ILE A 12 -24.31 0.60 16.90
N HIS A 13 -25.12 -0.06 16.06
CA HIS A 13 -26.58 -0.09 16.19
C HIS A 13 -27.08 -1.51 16.46
N TYR A 14 -27.15 -1.82 17.76
CA TYR A 14 -27.58 -3.10 18.30
C TYR A 14 -29.10 -3.18 18.33
N ASP A 15 -29.76 -3.28 17.17
CA ASP A 15 -31.14 -3.78 17.11
C ASP A 15 -31.59 -4.15 15.70
N ARG A 16 -32.43 -5.21 15.60
CA ARG A 16 -33.24 -5.81 14.49
C ARG A 16 -32.95 -5.59 12.99
N GLU A 17 -32.06 -4.71 12.55
CA GLU A 17 -31.71 -4.43 11.14
C GLU A 17 -30.62 -5.36 10.57
N TYR A 18 -30.13 -6.31 11.37
CA TYR A 18 -29.03 -7.23 11.05
C TYR A 18 -29.21 -7.94 9.69
N GLU A 19 -30.41 -8.43 9.37
CA GLU A 19 -30.61 -9.22 8.16
C GLU A 19 -30.49 -8.37 6.88
N ILE A 20 -30.97 -7.13 6.92
CA ILE A 20 -30.91 -6.20 5.78
C ILE A 20 -29.46 -5.75 5.57
N ILE A 21 -28.77 -5.38 6.65
CA ILE A 21 -27.38 -4.93 6.59
C ILE A 21 -26.47 -6.07 6.15
N PHE A 22 -26.63 -7.28 6.71
CA PHE A 22 -25.82 -8.45 6.36
C PHE A 22 -26.01 -8.86 4.89
N LYS A 23 -27.25 -8.84 4.38
CA LYS A 23 -27.51 -9.09 2.94
C LYS A 23 -26.82 -8.06 2.05
N ASP A 24 -26.84 -6.79 2.43
CA ASP A 24 -26.19 -5.74 1.64
C ASP A 24 -24.65 -5.82 1.73
N VAL A 25 -24.08 -6.23 2.87
CA VAL A 25 -22.64 -6.51 3.02
C VAL A 25 -22.21 -7.60 2.05
N ILE A 26 -22.95 -8.71 2.05
CA ILE A 26 -22.67 -9.86 1.19
C ILE A 26 -22.80 -9.45 -0.26
N LEU A 27 -23.91 -8.81 -0.65
CA LEU A 27 -24.14 -8.39 -2.02
C LEU A 27 -23.01 -7.50 -2.53
N ARG A 28 -22.59 -6.50 -1.74
CA ARG A 28 -21.51 -5.59 -2.12
C ARG A 28 -20.15 -6.27 -2.14
N SER A 29 -19.92 -7.22 -1.23
CA SER A 29 -18.70 -8.04 -1.25
C SER A 29 -18.64 -8.88 -2.52
N ILE A 30 -19.74 -9.52 -2.91
CA ILE A 30 -19.87 -10.28 -4.17
C ILE A 30 -19.61 -9.37 -5.37
N LEU A 31 -20.24 -8.18 -5.40
CA LEU A 31 -20.08 -7.20 -6.49
C LEU A 31 -18.64 -6.69 -6.65
N ILE A 32 -17.79 -6.81 -5.63
CA ILE A 32 -16.37 -6.42 -5.70
C ILE A 32 -15.48 -7.64 -5.99
N VAL A 33 -15.67 -8.72 -5.23
CA VAL A 33 -14.81 -9.90 -5.28
C VAL A 33 -15.02 -10.68 -6.57
N VAL A 34 -16.26 -10.86 -7.02
CA VAL A 34 -16.55 -11.64 -8.24
C VAL A 34 -15.92 -10.99 -9.47
N PRO A 35 -16.10 -9.69 -9.75
CA PRO A 35 -15.39 -9.06 -10.86
C PRO A 35 -13.87 -9.12 -10.72
N ALA A 36 -13.32 -8.94 -9.51
CA ALA A 36 -11.87 -9.03 -9.30
C ALA A 36 -11.33 -10.43 -9.62
N VAL A 37 -12.03 -11.49 -9.18
CA VAL A 37 -11.69 -12.88 -9.50
C VAL A 37 -11.84 -13.13 -11.01
N ILE A 38 -12.93 -12.68 -11.64
CA ILE A 38 -13.13 -12.82 -13.09
C ILE A 38 -12.01 -12.14 -13.87
N VAL A 39 -11.64 -10.91 -13.51
CA VAL A 39 -10.54 -10.18 -14.15
C VAL A 39 -9.21 -10.92 -13.94
N PHE A 40 -8.91 -11.37 -12.72
CA PHE A 40 -7.70 -12.13 -12.42
C PHE A 40 -7.61 -13.41 -13.28
N TYR A 41 -8.64 -14.26 -13.24
CA TYR A 41 -8.66 -15.51 -13.99
C TYR A 41 -8.65 -15.27 -15.51
N SER A 42 -9.38 -14.27 -16.01
CA SER A 42 -9.42 -13.98 -17.46
C SER A 42 -8.07 -13.48 -17.98
N LEU A 43 -7.34 -12.66 -17.21
CA LEU A 43 -5.98 -12.22 -17.58
C LEU A 43 -5.02 -13.40 -17.67
N PHE A 44 -5.07 -14.36 -16.74
CA PHE A 44 -4.22 -15.55 -16.82
C PHE A 44 -4.63 -16.50 -17.96
N ILE A 45 -5.93 -16.62 -18.25
CA ILE A 45 -6.40 -17.38 -19.42
C ILE A 45 -5.83 -16.78 -20.70
N ILE A 46 -5.94 -15.45 -20.86
CA ILE A 46 -5.38 -14.73 -22.00
C ILE A 46 -3.86 -14.91 -22.05
N HIS A 47 -3.17 -14.83 -20.92
CA HIS A 47 -1.72 -15.03 -20.83
C HIS A 47 -1.30 -16.41 -21.34
N ILE A 48 -1.93 -17.49 -20.86
CA ILE A 48 -1.61 -18.87 -21.29
C ILE A 48 -1.91 -19.08 -22.78
N GLN A 49 -2.93 -18.42 -23.32
CA GLN A 49 -3.26 -18.50 -24.74
C GLN A 49 -2.29 -17.72 -25.63
N LEU A 50 -1.81 -16.56 -25.17
CA LEU A 50 -0.87 -15.71 -25.93
C LEU A 50 0.58 -16.20 -25.83
N LEU A 51 0.95 -16.82 -24.72
CA LEU A 51 2.30 -17.29 -24.44
C LEU A 51 2.31 -18.80 -24.17
N PRO A 52 1.93 -19.65 -25.15
CA PRO A 52 1.89 -21.10 -24.98
C PRO A 52 3.27 -21.75 -25.07
N TYR A 53 4.35 -21.00 -24.84
CA TYR A 53 5.71 -21.45 -25.12
C TYR A 53 6.44 -21.92 -23.87
N VAL A 54 7.41 -22.79 -24.07
CA VAL A 54 8.31 -23.26 -23.00
C VAL A 54 9.14 -22.11 -22.41
N GLY A 55 9.46 -22.21 -21.13
CA GLY A 55 10.28 -21.24 -20.40
C GLY A 55 10.92 -21.82 -19.13
N ASP A 56 11.70 -20.99 -18.44
CA ASP A 56 12.49 -21.41 -17.28
C ASP A 56 11.64 -21.98 -16.12
N GLY A 57 10.36 -21.58 -16.04
CA GLY A 57 9.42 -22.03 -15.02
C GLY A 57 8.84 -23.43 -15.22
N ASP A 58 9.03 -24.04 -16.40
CA ASP A 58 8.40 -25.31 -16.77
C ASP A 58 8.88 -26.48 -15.91
N LEU A 59 10.09 -26.38 -15.37
CA LEU A 59 10.69 -27.39 -14.50
C LEU A 59 9.89 -27.61 -13.20
N PHE A 60 9.04 -26.65 -12.82
CA PHE A 60 8.16 -26.76 -11.66
C PHE A 60 6.78 -27.35 -11.99
N MET A 61 6.51 -27.64 -13.27
CA MET A 61 5.20 -28.09 -13.75
C MET A 61 5.19 -29.59 -14.05
N THR A 62 3.99 -30.18 -13.99
CA THR A 62 3.75 -31.59 -14.37
C THR A 62 4.06 -31.84 -15.85
N ASP A 63 4.27 -33.11 -16.20
CA ASP A 63 4.51 -33.50 -17.59
C ASP A 63 3.27 -33.21 -18.46
N GLU A 64 2.06 -33.35 -17.91
CA GLU A 64 0.79 -33.02 -18.60
C GLU A 64 0.65 -31.52 -18.88
N PHE A 65 1.10 -30.67 -17.96
CA PHE A 65 1.17 -29.23 -18.21
C PHE A 65 2.22 -28.91 -19.28
N ARG A 66 3.42 -29.49 -19.19
CA ARG A 66 4.50 -29.27 -20.16
C ARG A 66 4.16 -29.78 -21.57
N ALA A 67 3.35 -30.84 -21.68
CA ALA A 67 2.83 -31.34 -22.95
C ALA A 67 1.96 -30.31 -23.70
N ARG A 68 1.35 -29.36 -22.97
CA ARG A 68 0.58 -28.24 -23.55
C ARG A 68 1.48 -27.19 -24.21
N LEU A 69 2.72 -27.05 -23.75
CA LEU A 69 3.62 -26.00 -24.18
C LEU A 69 4.25 -26.30 -25.55
N LEU A 70 4.55 -25.24 -26.28
CA LEU A 70 5.17 -25.24 -27.59
C LEU A 70 6.63 -24.81 -27.48
N LEU A 71 7.47 -25.41 -28.31
CA LEU A 71 8.81 -24.91 -28.56
C LEU A 71 8.74 -23.56 -29.29
N PRO A 72 9.81 -22.75 -29.29
CA PRO A 72 9.87 -21.50 -30.06
C PRO A 72 9.60 -21.69 -31.57
N SER A 73 9.79 -22.90 -32.09
CA SER A 73 9.45 -23.29 -33.46
C SER A 73 7.94 -23.46 -33.70
N GLY A 74 7.11 -23.43 -32.65
CA GLY A 74 5.67 -23.72 -32.68
C GLY A 74 5.34 -25.21 -32.63
N ALA A 75 6.34 -26.10 -32.58
CA ALA A 75 6.12 -27.54 -32.45
C ALA A 75 5.92 -27.97 -30.99
N HIS A 76 5.17 -29.05 -30.76
CA HIS A 76 5.10 -29.69 -29.45
C HIS A 76 6.44 -30.35 -29.08
N GLN A 77 6.69 -30.44 -27.79
CA GLN A 77 7.88 -31.07 -27.25
C GLN A 77 7.85 -32.60 -27.51
N PRO A 78 8.85 -33.16 -28.21
CA PRO A 78 8.86 -34.60 -28.56
C PRO A 78 8.89 -35.53 -27.34
N GLU A 79 9.48 -35.08 -26.24
CA GLU A 79 9.61 -35.86 -24.99
C GLU A 79 8.26 -36.16 -24.33
N PHE A 80 7.24 -35.33 -24.57
CA PHE A 80 5.88 -35.53 -24.06
C PHE A 80 4.92 -36.08 -25.13
N ALA A 81 5.47 -36.64 -26.22
CA ALA A 81 4.66 -37.27 -27.26
C ALA A 81 3.86 -38.45 -26.68
N GLY A 82 2.53 -38.36 -26.73
CA GLY A 82 1.62 -39.38 -26.19
C GLY A 82 1.04 -39.07 -24.81
N ILE A 83 1.50 -38.00 -24.15
CA ILE A 83 0.89 -37.49 -22.91
C ILE A 83 -0.30 -36.60 -23.30
N GLN A 84 -1.44 -36.78 -22.63
CA GLN A 84 -2.58 -35.90 -22.85
C GLN A 84 -2.32 -34.54 -22.20
N PRO A 85 -2.34 -33.43 -22.97
CA PRO A 85 -2.06 -32.12 -22.42
C PRO A 85 -3.18 -31.67 -21.49
N LEU A 86 -2.79 -30.98 -20.42
CA LEU A 86 -3.71 -30.53 -19.41
C LEU A 86 -4.73 -29.52 -20.00
N GLY A 87 -6.00 -29.67 -19.61
CA GLY A 87 -7.06 -28.73 -19.95
C GLY A 87 -6.79 -27.33 -19.38
N LEU A 88 -7.31 -26.28 -20.03
CA LEU A 88 -6.98 -24.89 -19.70
C LEU A 88 -7.28 -24.50 -18.23
N THR A 89 -8.40 -24.97 -17.68
CA THR A 89 -8.80 -24.68 -16.29
C THR A 89 -7.88 -25.36 -15.29
N ASN A 90 -7.54 -26.62 -15.54
CA ASN A 90 -6.62 -27.38 -14.70
C ASN A 90 -5.22 -26.77 -14.79
N ALA A 91 -4.83 -26.28 -15.99
CA ALA A 91 -3.50 -25.72 -16.22
C ALA A 91 -3.38 -24.41 -15.45
N LEU A 92 -4.44 -23.61 -15.47
CA LEU A 92 -4.52 -22.41 -14.65
C LEU A 92 -4.46 -22.71 -13.15
N SER A 93 -5.18 -23.72 -12.67
CA SER A 93 -5.14 -24.11 -11.26
C SER A 93 -3.75 -24.56 -10.84
N GLU A 94 -3.09 -25.41 -11.64
CA GLU A 94 -1.73 -25.85 -11.40
C GLU A 94 -0.76 -24.67 -11.41
N LEU A 95 -0.82 -23.81 -12.43
CA LEU A 95 0.02 -22.62 -12.54
C LEU A 95 -0.09 -21.73 -11.30
N ILE A 96 -1.30 -21.39 -10.85
CA ILE A 96 -1.51 -20.53 -9.68
C ILE A 96 -0.95 -21.20 -8.41
N SER A 97 -1.24 -22.49 -8.21
CA SER A 97 -0.76 -23.24 -7.04
C SER A 97 0.76 -23.32 -7.01
N THR A 98 1.39 -23.70 -8.13
CA THR A 98 2.84 -23.78 -8.27
C THR A 98 3.49 -22.41 -8.08
N MET A 99 2.95 -21.35 -8.71
CA MET A 99 3.45 -19.99 -8.52
C MET A 99 3.40 -19.56 -7.05
N HIS A 100 2.33 -19.90 -6.33
CA HIS A 100 2.19 -19.60 -4.91
C HIS A 100 3.20 -20.38 -4.05
N GLU A 101 3.29 -21.69 -4.25
CA GLU A 101 4.19 -22.58 -3.50
C GLU A 101 5.65 -22.20 -3.71
N VAL A 102 6.08 -21.99 -4.95
CA VAL A 102 7.43 -21.54 -5.27
C VAL A 102 7.70 -20.19 -4.62
N ASN A 103 6.79 -19.21 -4.77
CA ASN A 103 6.98 -17.88 -4.18
C ASN A 103 7.14 -17.90 -2.66
N ILE A 104 6.25 -18.57 -1.92
CA ILE A 104 6.25 -18.52 -0.46
C ILE A 104 7.45 -19.26 0.16
N ASN A 105 8.02 -20.20 -0.60
CA ASN A 105 9.17 -21.00 -0.20
C ASN A 105 10.52 -20.41 -0.68
N LEU A 106 10.54 -19.25 -1.34
CA LEU A 106 11.79 -18.54 -1.63
C LEU A 106 12.45 -18.05 -0.33
N ARG A 107 13.47 -18.79 0.14
CA ARG A 107 14.25 -18.47 1.35
C ARG A 107 15.56 -17.73 1.06
N ALA A 108 15.88 -17.47 -0.21
CA ALA A 108 17.07 -16.74 -0.58
C ALA A 108 17.03 -15.30 -0.03
N THR A 109 18.09 -14.90 0.67
CA THR A 109 18.24 -13.55 1.21
C THR A 109 18.96 -12.63 0.24
N HIS A 110 18.68 -11.33 0.29
CA HIS A 110 19.34 -10.33 -0.55
C HIS A 110 19.93 -9.18 0.29
N PRO A 111 21.12 -8.62 -0.03
CA PRO A 111 21.71 -7.50 0.71
C PRO A 111 20.79 -6.26 0.82
N PHE A 112 20.03 -5.97 -0.23
CA PHE A 112 19.01 -4.90 -0.29
C PHE A 112 17.66 -5.26 0.34
N GLN A 113 17.49 -6.47 0.90
CA GLN A 113 16.22 -6.83 1.53
C GLN A 113 15.96 -5.92 2.74
N SER A 114 14.69 -5.66 2.98
CA SER A 114 14.18 -4.86 4.10
C SER A 114 13.07 -5.63 4.79
N TYR A 115 12.77 -5.28 6.03
CA TYR A 115 11.68 -5.89 6.77
C TYR A 115 10.45 -4.96 6.80
N TRP A 116 9.27 -5.56 6.88
CA TRP A 116 7.99 -4.83 6.85
C TRP A 116 7.91 -3.72 7.92
N TYR A 117 8.44 -3.98 9.12
CA TYR A 117 8.45 -3.00 10.21
C TYR A 117 9.42 -1.83 9.99
N GLN A 118 10.39 -1.96 9.08
CA GLN A 118 11.33 -0.88 8.74
C GLN A 118 10.70 0.16 7.81
N TRP A 119 9.61 -0.18 7.12
CA TRP A 119 9.04 0.68 6.08
C TRP A 119 8.42 1.95 6.64
N ILE A 120 7.65 1.89 7.73
CA ILE A 120 6.87 3.05 8.22
C ILE A 120 7.76 4.28 8.45
N LEU A 121 8.91 4.10 9.10
CA LEU A 121 9.85 5.17 9.46
C LEU A 121 11.05 5.25 8.51
N ILE A 122 10.89 4.82 7.26
CA ILE A 122 11.90 4.85 6.18
C ILE A 122 13.27 4.26 6.58
N GLN A 123 13.27 3.28 7.50
CA GLN A 123 14.47 2.55 7.94
C GLN A 123 14.83 1.39 6.99
N CYS A 124 14.14 1.29 5.86
CA CYS A 124 14.39 0.29 4.85
C CYS A 124 15.56 0.69 3.96
N LYS A 125 16.29 -0.31 3.49
CA LYS A 125 17.40 -0.11 2.56
C LYS A 125 16.89 0.36 1.19
N PRO A 126 17.53 1.37 0.57
CA PRO A 126 17.36 1.67 -0.84
C PRO A 126 17.72 0.44 -1.68
N VAL A 127 16.93 0.17 -2.71
CA VAL A 127 17.22 -0.94 -3.64
C VAL A 127 17.94 -0.36 -4.85
N LEU A 128 19.17 -0.81 -5.09
CA LEU A 128 19.91 -0.43 -6.30
C LEU A 128 19.35 -1.20 -7.50
N TYR A 129 18.84 -0.49 -8.50
CA TYR A 129 18.33 -1.06 -9.74
C TYR A 129 19.40 -1.06 -10.83
N TRP A 130 20.21 -0.01 -10.89
CA TRP A 130 21.20 0.15 -11.94
C TRP A 130 22.33 1.08 -11.51
N GLN A 131 23.53 0.83 -12.02
CA GLN A 131 24.64 1.75 -11.86
C GLN A 131 25.57 1.73 -13.08
N LYS A 132 26.27 2.85 -13.30
CA LYS A 132 27.36 2.96 -14.27
C LYS A 132 28.44 3.87 -13.71
N LEU A 133 29.62 3.31 -13.51
CA LEU A 133 30.77 4.00 -12.94
C LEU A 133 31.74 4.41 -14.05
N ARG A 134 32.30 5.61 -13.94
CA ARG A 134 33.34 6.16 -14.82
C ARG A 134 34.40 6.88 -13.99
N ALA A 135 35.55 7.15 -14.58
CA ALA A 135 36.60 7.91 -13.90
C ALA A 135 36.07 9.31 -13.53
N GLY A 136 35.98 9.60 -12.23
CA GLY A 136 35.57 10.89 -11.68
C GLY A 136 34.06 11.08 -11.45
N TYR A 137 33.20 10.19 -11.95
CA TYR A 137 31.75 10.25 -11.69
C TYR A 137 31.06 8.90 -11.88
N GLY A 138 29.96 8.71 -11.18
CA GLY A 138 29.04 7.60 -11.38
C GLY A 138 27.61 8.08 -11.62
N MET A 139 26.77 7.13 -12.02
CA MET A 139 25.33 7.29 -12.16
C MET A 139 24.66 6.08 -11.50
N TRP A 140 23.61 6.32 -10.73
CA TRP A 140 22.89 5.28 -9.99
C TRP A 140 21.38 5.46 -10.15
N ILE A 141 20.66 4.35 -10.18
CA ILE A 141 19.20 4.31 -10.05
C ILE A 141 18.88 3.54 -8.77
N TYR A 142 18.35 4.26 -7.78
CA TYR A 142 17.86 3.66 -6.54
C TYR A 142 16.34 3.75 -6.49
N CYS A 143 15.68 2.66 -6.10
CA CYS A 143 14.32 2.72 -5.60
C CYS A 143 14.37 3.14 -4.13
N VAL A 144 14.02 4.39 -3.86
CA VAL A 144 13.95 4.97 -2.53
C VAL A 144 12.79 5.95 -2.44
N GLY A 145 12.21 6.08 -1.25
CA GLY A 145 11.18 7.07 -0.98
C GLY A 145 11.74 8.48 -0.82
N ASN A 146 10.93 9.49 -1.13
CA ASN A 146 11.20 10.86 -0.69
C ASN A 146 11.03 10.92 0.83
N ALA A 147 12.12 11.15 1.55
CA ALA A 147 12.13 11.08 3.02
C ALA A 147 11.14 12.05 3.67
N ALA A 148 10.97 13.26 3.10
CA ALA A 148 10.03 14.24 3.64
C ALA A 148 8.57 13.77 3.47
N SER A 149 8.17 13.34 2.27
CA SER A 149 6.79 12.89 2.05
C SER A 149 6.49 11.59 2.79
N TRP A 150 7.47 10.68 2.85
CA TRP A 150 7.32 9.41 3.55
C TRP A 150 7.11 9.60 5.04
N LEU A 151 7.97 10.37 5.71
CA LEU A 151 7.82 10.66 7.14
C LEU A 151 6.56 11.48 7.41
N PHE A 152 6.20 12.42 6.52
CA PHE A 152 4.93 13.13 6.61
C PHE A 152 3.74 12.16 6.59
N SER A 153 3.74 11.18 5.69
CA SER A 153 2.68 10.15 5.64
C SER A 153 2.61 9.31 6.92
N ALA A 154 3.76 9.02 7.55
CA ALA A 154 3.81 8.27 8.80
C ALA A 154 3.26 9.08 9.98
N PHE A 155 3.77 10.30 10.19
CA PHE A 155 3.38 11.12 11.33
C PHE A 155 2.02 11.77 11.16
N PHE A 156 1.78 12.43 10.03
CA PHE A 156 0.53 13.14 9.78
C PHE A 156 -0.60 12.21 9.34
N GLY A 157 -0.30 11.20 8.51
CA GLY A 157 -1.27 10.21 8.06
C GLY A 157 -1.56 9.15 9.11
N ILE A 158 -0.61 8.25 9.34
CA ILE A 158 -0.82 7.04 10.14
C ILE A 158 -1.02 7.38 11.62
N PHE A 159 -0.04 8.04 12.25
CA PHE A 159 -0.14 8.41 13.66
C PHE A 159 -1.17 9.51 13.90
N GLY A 160 -1.29 10.46 12.97
CA GLY A 160 -2.35 11.47 13.00
C GLY A 160 -3.75 10.87 13.03
N PHE A 161 -4.01 9.83 12.22
CA PHE A 161 -5.31 9.12 12.24
C PHE A 161 -5.62 8.53 13.61
N ILE A 162 -4.65 7.87 14.24
CA ILE A 162 -4.80 7.29 15.58
C ILE A 162 -5.16 8.40 16.57
N VAL A 163 -4.43 9.53 16.54
CA VAL A 163 -4.67 10.67 17.45
C VAL A 163 -6.08 11.25 17.24
N ILE A 164 -6.49 11.57 16.01
CA ILE A 164 -7.82 12.15 15.77
C ILE A 164 -8.95 11.18 16.12
N SER A 165 -8.72 9.87 15.93
CA SER A 165 -9.70 8.84 16.29
C SER A 165 -9.87 8.73 17.80
N LEU A 166 -8.76 8.81 18.56
CA LEU A 166 -8.80 8.84 20.03
C LEU A 166 -9.48 10.12 20.53
N LEU A 167 -9.21 11.27 19.92
CA LEU A 167 -9.89 12.52 20.25
C LEU A 167 -11.39 12.43 19.96
N GLY A 168 -11.79 11.90 18.80
CA GLY A 168 -13.19 11.66 18.45
C GLY A 168 -13.89 10.69 19.41
N ALA A 169 -13.22 9.60 19.79
CA ALA A 169 -13.71 8.66 20.79
C ALA A 169 -13.91 9.34 22.15
N SER A 170 -13.02 10.26 22.55
CA SER A 170 -13.18 11.04 23.79
C SER A 170 -14.43 11.94 23.77
N VAL A 171 -14.79 12.49 22.60
CA VAL A 171 -16.03 13.29 22.46
C VAL A 171 -17.25 12.39 22.52
N ARG A 172 -17.25 11.25 21.81
CA ARG A 172 -18.33 10.27 21.89
C ARG A 172 -18.53 9.74 23.31
N PHE A 173 -17.45 9.54 24.05
CA PHE A 173 -17.52 9.20 25.48
C PHE A 173 -18.19 10.31 26.30
N ARG A 174 -17.83 11.58 26.10
CA ARG A 174 -18.52 12.72 26.76
C ARG A 174 -20.01 12.75 26.44
N LEU A 175 -20.39 12.47 25.19
CA LEU A 175 -21.80 12.44 24.76
C LEU A 175 -22.60 11.32 25.43
N ALA A 176 -21.98 10.18 25.71
CA ALA A 176 -22.63 9.09 26.44
C ALA A 176 -23.04 9.47 27.87
N PHE A 177 -22.31 10.38 28.53
CA PHE A 177 -22.64 10.88 29.87
C PHE A 177 -23.43 12.20 29.84
N ASN A 178 -23.26 13.03 28.81
CA ASN A 178 -23.97 14.30 28.64
C ASN A 178 -24.41 14.46 27.18
N PRO A 179 -25.63 14.00 26.82
CA PRO A 179 -26.15 14.09 25.45
C PRO A 179 -26.25 15.52 24.91
N GLN A 180 -26.37 16.53 25.79
CA GLN A 180 -26.46 17.94 25.41
C GLN A 180 -25.08 18.62 25.29
N TYR A 181 -23.97 17.88 25.41
CA TYR A 181 -22.62 18.45 25.42
C TYR A 181 -22.29 19.31 24.19
N LEU A 182 -22.69 18.90 22.99
CA LEU A 182 -22.45 19.65 21.75
C LEU A 182 -23.23 20.97 21.74
N GLU A 183 -24.50 20.94 22.13
CA GLU A 183 -25.37 22.13 22.21
C GLU A 183 -24.89 23.13 23.25
N GLN A 184 -24.34 22.63 24.37
CA GLN A 184 -23.74 23.46 25.41
C GLN A 184 -22.41 24.09 24.98
N ASN A 185 -21.71 23.52 23.99
CA ASN A 185 -20.36 23.93 23.58
C ASN A 185 -20.23 24.05 22.05
N PRO A 186 -21.08 24.83 21.35
CA PRO A 186 -21.23 24.76 19.89
C PRO A 186 -19.94 25.14 19.13
N ASN A 187 -19.15 26.07 19.67
CA ASN A 187 -17.91 26.55 19.04
C ASN A 187 -16.64 26.00 19.69
N SER A 188 -16.75 24.95 20.52
CA SER A 188 -15.56 24.33 21.10
C SER A 188 -14.82 23.49 20.05
N PHE A 189 -13.50 23.38 20.19
CA PHE A 189 -12.68 22.51 19.33
C PHE A 189 -13.23 21.07 19.28
N SER A 190 -13.69 20.53 20.42
CA SER A 190 -14.26 19.19 20.49
C SER A 190 -15.50 19.03 19.62
N THR A 191 -16.40 20.02 19.63
CA THR A 191 -17.62 20.01 18.81
C THR A 191 -17.28 20.13 17.33
N CYS A 192 -16.44 21.09 16.95
CA CYS A 192 -16.03 21.27 15.56
C CYS A 192 -15.29 20.04 15.01
N LEU A 193 -14.41 19.43 15.82
CA LEU A 193 -13.69 18.20 15.45
C LEU A 193 -14.65 17.03 15.28
N HIS A 194 -15.61 16.86 16.19
CA HIS A 194 -16.59 15.79 16.11
C HIS A 194 -17.44 15.90 14.83
N GLU A 195 -17.96 17.08 14.51
CA GLU A 195 -18.72 17.31 13.28
C GLU A 195 -17.91 17.02 12.01
N ALA A 196 -16.66 17.50 11.95
CA ALA A 196 -15.78 17.25 10.81
C ALA A 196 -15.40 15.77 10.70
N LEU A 197 -15.11 15.12 11.83
CA LEU A 197 -14.77 13.70 11.87
C LEU A 197 -15.95 12.83 11.43
N GLU A 198 -17.18 13.07 11.90
CA GLU A 198 -18.37 12.32 11.49
C GLU A 198 -18.62 12.42 9.98
N ARG A 199 -18.43 13.61 9.40
CA ARG A 199 -18.58 13.83 7.95
C ARG A 199 -17.58 13.02 7.12
N HIS A 200 -16.36 12.88 7.61
CA HIS A 200 -15.24 12.30 6.86
C HIS A 200 -14.81 10.91 7.34
N TRP A 201 -15.46 10.37 8.38
CA TRP A 201 -15.09 9.13 9.05
C TRP A 201 -14.94 7.96 8.07
N TRP A 202 -15.86 7.86 7.10
CA TRP A 202 -15.83 6.76 6.14
C TRP A 202 -14.67 6.85 5.16
N HIS A 203 -14.27 8.05 4.75
CA HIS A 203 -13.10 8.24 3.90
C HIS A 203 -11.82 7.90 4.68
N ALA A 204 -11.72 8.37 5.93
CA ALA A 204 -10.58 8.10 6.81
C ALA A 204 -10.44 6.60 7.05
N LEU A 205 -11.55 5.92 7.38
CA LEU A 205 -11.58 4.49 7.60
C LEU A 205 -11.27 3.68 6.33
N LEU A 206 -11.80 4.09 5.18
CA LEU A 206 -11.49 3.43 3.91
C LEU A 206 -9.99 3.43 3.65
N PHE A 207 -9.34 4.58 3.80
CA PHE A 207 -7.90 4.69 3.56
C PHE A 207 -7.09 4.01 4.67
N TRP A 208 -7.55 4.01 5.92
CA TRP A 208 -6.93 3.26 7.01
C TRP A 208 -6.96 1.75 6.77
N VAL A 209 -8.13 1.20 6.40
CA VAL A 209 -8.27 -0.23 6.09
C VAL A 209 -7.50 -0.58 4.82
N GLY A 210 -7.49 0.30 3.82
CA GLY A 210 -6.67 0.14 2.61
C GLY A 210 -5.17 0.10 2.93
N TYR A 211 -4.71 0.98 3.82
CA TYR A 211 -3.34 0.99 4.32
C TYR A 211 -2.98 -0.33 5.01
N LEU A 212 -3.77 -0.74 6.02
CA LEU A 212 -3.52 -1.98 6.75
C LEU A 212 -3.60 -3.22 5.86
N GLY A 213 -4.56 -3.26 4.94
CA GLY A 213 -4.73 -4.36 3.98
C GLY A 213 -3.57 -4.51 3.01
N ASN A 214 -2.81 -3.45 2.75
CA ASN A 214 -1.60 -3.47 1.92
C ASN A 214 -0.30 -3.53 2.75
N TYR A 215 -0.36 -3.44 4.07
CA TYR A 215 0.81 -3.42 4.95
C TYR A 215 0.91 -4.68 5.82
N LEU A 216 -0.14 -5.00 6.57
CA LEU A 216 -0.14 -6.10 7.54
C LEU A 216 0.13 -7.48 6.95
N PRO A 217 -0.31 -7.83 5.71
CA PRO A 217 -0.01 -9.15 5.16
C PRO A 217 1.49 -9.44 5.12
N TYR A 218 2.34 -8.42 4.96
CA TYR A 218 3.80 -8.59 4.93
C TYR A 218 4.41 -9.04 6.26
N ALA A 219 3.70 -8.88 7.39
CA ALA A 219 4.13 -9.46 8.66
C ALA A 219 4.13 -11.00 8.63
N MET A 220 3.34 -11.60 7.73
CA MET A 220 3.21 -13.05 7.55
C MET A 220 4.04 -13.59 6.38
N ILE A 221 4.82 -12.75 5.69
CA ILE A 221 5.58 -13.15 4.50
C ILE A 221 7.00 -13.56 4.93
N PRO A 222 7.37 -14.86 4.84
CA PRO A 222 8.66 -15.36 5.32
C PRO A 222 9.81 -15.23 4.32
N ARG A 223 9.56 -14.66 3.12
CA ARG A 223 10.58 -14.49 2.06
C ARG A 223 11.22 -13.10 2.11
N ALA A 224 12.31 -12.93 1.36
CA ALA A 224 12.90 -11.62 1.14
C ALA A 224 11.86 -10.64 0.55
N VAL A 225 11.75 -9.47 1.18
CA VAL A 225 10.89 -8.37 0.76
C VAL A 225 11.70 -7.06 0.74
N TRP A 226 11.18 -6.07 0.04
CA TRP A 226 11.90 -4.83 -0.29
C TRP A 226 10.97 -3.63 -0.11
N ASN A 227 11.54 -2.43 -0.01
CA ASN A 227 10.80 -1.19 0.22
C ASN A 227 9.67 -0.92 -0.80
N TYR A 228 9.82 -1.34 -2.06
CA TYR A 228 8.78 -1.14 -3.07
C TYR A 228 7.49 -1.91 -2.79
N HIS A 229 7.54 -2.96 -1.96
CA HIS A 229 6.34 -3.67 -1.50
C HIS A 229 5.45 -2.79 -0.61
N TYR A 230 5.99 -1.73 -0.03
CA TYR A 230 5.25 -0.76 0.78
C TYR A 230 4.54 0.32 -0.05
N ILE A 231 4.90 0.51 -1.33
CA ILE A 231 4.34 1.57 -2.18
C ILE A 231 2.80 1.54 -2.22
N PRO A 232 2.12 0.38 -2.38
CA PRO A 232 0.66 0.33 -2.34
C PRO A 232 0.08 0.84 -1.02
N ALA A 233 0.65 0.44 0.13
CA ALA A 233 0.23 0.94 1.43
C ALA A 233 0.49 2.45 1.54
N LEU A 234 1.65 2.93 1.08
CA LEU A 234 2.02 4.34 1.10
C LEU A 234 1.03 5.22 0.33
N ILE A 235 0.46 4.76 -0.79
CA ILE A 235 -0.59 5.48 -1.52
C ILE A 235 -1.81 5.72 -0.61
N PHE A 236 -2.27 4.69 0.11
CA PHE A 236 -3.36 4.84 1.07
C PHE A 236 -2.99 5.77 2.23
N ALA A 237 -1.75 5.73 2.71
CA ALA A 237 -1.28 6.67 3.75
C ALA A 237 -1.34 8.13 3.26
N PHE A 238 -0.99 8.42 2.01
CA PHE A 238 -1.11 9.77 1.43
C PHE A 238 -2.57 10.21 1.28
N MET A 239 -3.46 9.33 0.84
CA MET A 239 -4.89 9.62 0.78
C MET A 239 -5.46 9.91 2.18
N LEU A 240 -5.00 9.16 3.19
CA LEU A 240 -5.34 9.38 4.58
C LEU A 240 -4.83 10.74 5.09
N CYS A 241 -3.62 11.17 4.72
CA CYS A 241 -3.16 12.54 5.00
C CYS A 241 -4.13 13.59 4.44
N GLY A 242 -4.61 13.41 3.21
CA GLY A 242 -5.59 14.33 2.61
C GLY A 242 -6.88 14.45 3.42
N VAL A 243 -7.42 13.32 3.89
CA VAL A 243 -8.64 13.32 4.73
C VAL A 243 -8.40 13.96 6.10
N ILE A 244 -7.27 13.66 6.75
CA ILE A 244 -6.92 14.28 8.04
C ILE A 244 -6.73 15.78 7.88
N ALA A 245 -6.07 16.21 6.79
CA ALA A 245 -5.93 17.63 6.46
C ALA A 245 -7.30 18.31 6.33
N GLN A 246 -8.23 17.68 5.60
CA GLN A 246 -9.59 18.19 5.45
C GLN A 246 -10.32 18.31 6.80
N ILE A 247 -10.25 17.27 7.64
CA ILE A 247 -10.87 17.28 8.99
C ILE A 247 -10.31 18.42 9.82
N LEU A 248 -8.97 18.58 9.86
CA LEU A 248 -8.33 19.63 10.65
C LEU A 248 -8.62 21.03 10.11
N LEU A 249 -8.63 21.22 8.79
CA LEU A 249 -8.96 22.50 8.16
C LEU A 249 -10.40 22.92 8.48
N GLU A 250 -11.38 22.03 8.32
CA GLU A 250 -12.79 22.31 8.65
C GLU A 250 -12.99 22.57 10.16
N THR A 251 -12.26 21.83 11.00
CA THR A 251 -12.30 22.01 12.45
C THR A 251 -11.78 23.40 12.83
N LEU A 252 -10.61 23.78 12.32
CA LEU A 252 -9.94 25.03 12.67
C LEU A 252 -10.60 26.25 12.03
N GLU A 253 -11.18 26.12 10.83
CA GLU A 253 -11.94 27.19 10.19
C GLU A 253 -13.11 27.67 11.07
N LYS A 254 -13.80 26.73 11.74
CA LYS A 254 -14.88 27.04 12.68
C LYS A 254 -14.38 27.48 14.06
N TYR A 255 -13.28 26.90 14.52
CA TYR A 255 -12.77 27.11 15.87
C TYR A 255 -11.96 28.41 16.02
N ASP A 256 -10.95 28.62 15.16
CA ASP A 256 -10.01 29.74 15.28
C ASP A 256 -9.26 30.02 13.96
N CYS A 257 -9.42 31.25 13.43
CA CYS A 257 -8.81 31.67 12.17
C CYS A 257 -7.27 31.73 12.20
N ILE A 258 -6.67 31.94 13.37
CA ILE A 258 -5.21 31.98 13.53
C ILE A 258 -4.64 30.58 13.29
N TRP A 259 -5.19 29.58 14.01
CA TRP A 259 -4.76 28.19 13.86
C TRP A 259 -5.04 27.64 12.46
N TYR A 260 -6.15 28.04 11.84
CA TYR A 260 -6.45 27.72 10.45
C TYR A 260 -5.36 28.23 9.48
N ASN A 261 -4.90 29.47 9.65
CA ASN A 261 -3.84 30.04 8.82
C ASN A 261 -2.46 29.42 9.10
N ILE A 262 -2.17 29.08 10.36
CA ILE A 262 -0.97 28.34 10.74
C ILE A 262 -0.94 26.98 10.04
N LEU A 263 -2.05 26.22 10.06
CA LEU A 263 -2.13 24.91 9.43
C LEU A 263 -1.93 24.98 7.90
N LYS A 264 -2.53 25.97 7.22
CA LYS A 264 -2.30 26.19 5.78
C LYS A 264 -0.84 26.51 5.49
N SER A 265 -0.21 27.35 6.31
CA SER A 265 1.20 27.70 6.15
C SER A 265 2.11 26.49 6.37
N PHE A 266 1.77 25.64 7.34
CA PHE A 266 2.45 24.37 7.57
C PHE A 266 2.41 23.46 6.33
N PHE A 267 1.26 23.32 5.66
CA PHE A 267 1.19 22.54 4.41
C PHE A 267 2.06 23.11 3.28
N VAL A 268 2.17 24.44 3.17
CA VAL A 268 3.09 25.07 2.22
C VAL A 268 4.53 24.69 2.52
N VAL A 269 4.94 24.75 3.79
CA VAL A 269 6.29 24.32 4.23
C VAL A 269 6.52 22.85 3.90
N VAL A 270 5.56 21.96 4.20
CA VAL A 270 5.66 20.53 3.86
C VAL A 270 5.86 20.35 2.35
N MET A 271 5.10 21.04 1.50
CA MET A 271 5.26 20.96 0.04
C MET A 271 6.65 21.44 -0.43
N LEU A 272 7.18 22.51 0.16
CA LEU A 272 8.53 22.98 -0.11
C LEU A 272 9.59 21.96 0.34
N SER A 273 9.41 21.34 1.50
CA SER A 273 10.31 20.28 2.00
C SER A 273 10.28 19.04 1.12
N VAL A 274 9.10 18.60 0.68
CA VAL A 274 8.95 17.48 -0.26
C VAL A 274 9.64 17.78 -1.58
N THR A 275 9.43 18.98 -2.13
CA THR A 275 10.05 19.42 -3.38
C THR A 275 11.57 19.49 -3.25
N SER A 276 12.08 20.06 -2.15
CA SER A 276 13.51 20.15 -1.87
C SER A 276 14.16 18.77 -1.73
N CYS A 277 13.51 17.85 -0.99
CA CYS A 277 13.98 16.48 -0.84
C CYS A 277 13.98 15.72 -2.18
N PHE A 278 12.95 15.93 -3.01
CA PHE A 278 12.90 15.36 -4.35
C PHE A 278 14.05 15.86 -5.23
N LEU A 279 14.29 17.17 -5.29
CA LEU A 279 15.39 17.74 -6.07
C LEU A 279 16.75 17.24 -5.59
N TYR A 280 16.92 17.08 -4.28
CA TYR A 280 18.13 16.52 -3.70
C TYR A 280 18.37 15.06 -4.11
N LEU A 281 17.33 14.22 -4.09
CA LEU A 281 17.37 12.80 -4.47
C LEU A 281 17.19 12.53 -5.97
N ALA A 282 16.85 13.55 -6.78
CA ALA A 282 16.60 13.42 -8.21
C ALA A 282 17.75 12.74 -8.99
N PRO A 283 19.05 12.94 -8.66
CA PRO A 283 20.13 12.19 -9.30
C PRO A 283 19.98 10.66 -9.22
N TRP A 284 19.43 10.12 -8.12
CA TRP A 284 19.15 8.69 -7.97
C TRP A 284 17.92 8.22 -8.73
N THR A 285 17.01 9.12 -9.13
CA THR A 285 15.82 8.77 -9.92
C THR A 285 16.13 8.81 -11.42
N TYR A 286 16.85 9.84 -11.86
CA TYR A 286 17.12 10.12 -13.27
C TYR A 286 18.52 9.69 -13.73
N ALA A 287 19.28 8.98 -12.88
CA ALA A 287 20.65 8.57 -13.15
C ALA A 287 21.57 9.74 -13.56
N LEU A 288 21.44 10.89 -12.87
CA LEU A 288 22.29 12.05 -13.18
C LEU A 288 23.72 11.79 -12.72
N PRO A 289 24.74 12.23 -13.49
CA PRO A 289 26.13 12.02 -13.15
C PRO A 289 26.52 12.81 -11.89
N MET A 290 27.20 12.13 -10.96
CA MET A 290 27.62 12.73 -9.70
C MET A 290 28.88 12.03 -9.16
N SER A 291 29.65 12.70 -8.29
CA SER A 291 30.81 12.09 -7.64
C SER A 291 30.39 11.08 -6.57
N ASP A 292 31.29 10.17 -6.21
CA ASP A 292 31.03 9.18 -5.15
C ASP A 292 30.75 9.82 -3.79
N LEU A 293 31.38 10.96 -3.50
CA LEU A 293 31.12 11.76 -2.30
C LEU A 293 29.67 12.26 -2.29
N LEU A 294 29.24 12.92 -3.37
CA LEU A 294 27.86 13.39 -3.48
C LEU A 294 26.85 12.23 -3.41
N ASN A 295 27.21 11.06 -3.92
CA ASN A 295 26.37 9.86 -3.84
C ASN A 295 26.26 9.38 -2.39
N SER A 296 27.39 9.36 -1.67
CA SER A 296 27.45 8.96 -0.26
C SER A 296 26.67 9.92 0.65
N ASP A 297 26.70 11.23 0.37
CA ASP A 297 25.97 12.24 1.15
C ASP A 297 24.44 12.06 1.09
N ARG A 298 23.92 11.41 0.04
CA ARG A 298 22.48 11.17 -0.14
C ARG A 298 21.93 10.02 0.69
N PHE A 299 22.80 9.24 1.34
CA PHE A 299 22.39 8.24 2.30
C PHE A 299 21.99 8.93 3.62
N LEU A 300 20.78 9.50 3.64
CA LEU A 300 20.27 10.35 4.71
C LEU A 300 20.13 9.63 6.07
N PHE A 301 20.10 8.30 6.07
CA PHE A 301 19.93 7.48 7.26
C PHE A 301 20.99 6.38 7.29
N ASP A 302 21.49 6.07 8.49
CA ASP A 302 22.46 4.98 8.68
C ASP A 302 21.94 3.62 8.17
N SER A 303 20.64 3.40 8.25
CA SER A 303 19.98 2.18 7.75
C SER A 303 20.02 2.04 6.24
N TRP A 304 20.30 3.12 5.50
CA TRP A 304 20.46 3.08 4.05
C TRP A 304 21.88 2.67 3.65
N LEU A 305 22.85 2.80 4.55
CA LEU A 305 24.24 2.44 4.26
C LEU A 305 24.39 0.94 4.09
N PHE A 306 25.16 0.55 3.07
CA PHE A 306 25.58 -0.83 2.88
C PHE A 306 26.77 -1.12 3.81
N ARG A 307 26.47 -1.58 5.02
CA ARG A 307 27.47 -2.27 5.84
C ARG A 307 27.49 -3.71 5.35
N GLY A 308 28.60 -4.09 4.72
CA GLY A 308 28.89 -5.46 4.30
C GLY A 308 28.93 -6.43 5.46
#